data_AF-H1VAZ0-F1
#
_entry.id   AF-H1VAZ0-F1
#
_cell.length_a   1.000
_cell.length_b   1.000
_cell.length_c   1.000
_cell.angle_alpha   90.00
_cell.angle_beta   90.00
_cell.angle_gamma   90.00
#
_symmetry.space_group_name_H-M   'P 1'
#
loop_
_entity.id
_entity.type
_entity.pdbx_description
1 polymer ?
#
loop_
_entity_poly.entity_id
_entity_poly.type
_entity_poly.pdbx_seq_one_letter_code
_entity_poly.pdbx_strand_id
1 'polypeptide(L)'
;MTSQDGSLLDMLRSVSQVDCDTLDVDVAAELGPFRDHTSNQAIAYNELSKTTSDGKLHHEKLIRDSVEDAHGWAHAAWPDIDPILLAVDIMMVRLSLQFIPYLTGYFHIQTNTHWSYSVEKTCKNAERIVDIFKKLEPNLDTARICIKIPASWEGISACRVLEKKGIHTLATTMFCMEQAALAADAGCTYIAPYVNELKVHFVPG
;
A
#
# COMPACT_ATOMS: atom_id res chain seq x y z
N MET A 1 -11.72 -23.29 -32.43
CA MET A 1 -11.22 -21.92 -32.66
C MET A 1 -12.19 -20.98 -31.96
N THR A 2 -11.96 -20.72 -30.68
CA THR A 2 -12.75 -19.73 -29.93
C THR A 2 -12.25 -18.35 -30.35
N SER A 3 -13.15 -17.48 -30.77
CA SER A 3 -12.86 -16.07 -31.04
C SER A 3 -12.24 -15.45 -29.78
N GLN A 4 -10.99 -14.98 -29.89
CA GLN A 4 -10.36 -14.16 -28.85
C GLN A 4 -10.89 -12.73 -28.98
N ASP A 5 -12.16 -12.53 -28.66
CA ASP A 5 -12.73 -11.20 -28.50
C ASP A 5 -12.40 -10.73 -27.07
N GLY A 6 -11.23 -10.13 -26.89
CA GLY A 6 -10.77 -9.59 -25.60
C GLY A 6 -9.36 -9.00 -25.68
N SER A 7 -9.07 -8.02 -24.83
CA SER A 7 -7.71 -7.47 -24.70
C SER A 7 -6.75 -8.49 -24.06
N LEU A 8 -5.44 -8.27 -24.15
CA LEU A 8 -4.46 -9.09 -23.41
C LEU A 8 -4.68 -9.02 -21.89
N LEU A 9 -5.20 -7.90 -21.38
CA LEU A 9 -5.59 -7.74 -19.98
C LEU A 9 -6.76 -8.66 -19.62
N ASP A 10 -7.74 -8.80 -20.49
CA ASP A 10 -8.87 -9.72 -20.29
C ASP A 10 -8.42 -11.19 -20.29
N MET A 11 -7.46 -11.52 -21.16
CA MET A 11 -6.83 -12.83 -21.14
C MET A 11 -6.09 -13.08 -19.83
N LEU A 12 -5.30 -12.11 -19.34
CA LEU A 12 -4.57 -12.23 -18.08
C LEU A 12 -5.51 -12.46 -16.88
N ARG A 13 -6.64 -11.74 -16.84
CA ARG A 13 -7.69 -11.92 -15.80
C ARG A 13 -8.29 -13.33 -15.78
N SER A 14 -8.30 -14.03 -16.91
CA SER A 14 -8.86 -15.39 -16.98
C SER A 14 -7.97 -16.45 -16.31
N VAL A 15 -6.69 -16.16 -16.10
CA VAL A 15 -5.69 -17.10 -15.58
C VAL A 15 -5.01 -16.64 -14.29
N SER A 16 -5.11 -15.35 -13.96
CA SER A 16 -4.43 -14.74 -12.81
C SER A 16 -5.32 -13.70 -12.13
N GLN A 17 -5.10 -13.50 -10.83
CA GLN A 17 -5.57 -12.31 -10.15
C GLN A 17 -4.72 -11.12 -10.60
N VAL A 18 -5.37 -10.04 -11.01
CA VAL A 18 -4.71 -8.83 -11.51
C VAL A 18 -4.89 -7.72 -10.49
N ASP A 19 -3.77 -7.27 -9.94
CA ASP A 19 -3.70 -6.15 -9.00
C ASP A 19 -3.20 -4.90 -9.74
N CYS A 20 -3.52 -3.71 -9.22
CA CYS A 20 -2.97 -2.46 -9.73
C CYS A 20 -1.88 -1.89 -8.79
N ASP A 21 -0.68 -1.67 -9.30
CA ASP A 21 0.44 -1.06 -8.55
C ASP A 21 0.51 0.45 -8.79
N THR A 22 -0.51 1.17 -8.31
CA THR A 22 -0.64 2.61 -8.48
C THR A 22 -1.51 3.21 -7.37
N LEU A 23 -1.37 4.52 -7.16
CA LEU A 23 -2.30 5.34 -6.37
C LEU A 23 -3.05 6.36 -7.25
N ASP A 24 -2.94 6.22 -8.57
CA ASP A 24 -3.75 6.92 -9.56
C ASP A 24 -5.11 6.22 -9.71
N VAL A 25 -6.17 6.82 -9.17
CA VAL A 25 -7.52 6.24 -9.22
C VAL A 25 -8.08 6.22 -10.64
N ASP A 26 -7.64 7.09 -11.54
CA ASP A 26 -8.15 7.14 -12.91
C ASP A 26 -7.72 5.88 -13.69
N VAL A 27 -6.52 5.35 -13.40
CA VAL A 27 -6.08 4.05 -13.93
C VAL A 27 -7.02 2.93 -13.46
N ALA A 28 -7.47 2.96 -12.20
CA ALA A 28 -8.43 1.98 -11.69
C ALA A 28 -9.81 2.11 -12.33
N ALA A 29 -10.24 3.35 -12.61
CA ALA A 29 -11.50 3.64 -13.27
C ALA A 29 -11.51 3.22 -14.75
N GLU A 30 -10.42 3.45 -15.46
CA GLU A 30 -10.29 3.14 -16.89
C GLU A 30 -10.03 1.65 -17.12
N LEU A 31 -9.09 1.06 -16.39
CA LEU A 31 -8.59 -0.28 -16.66
C LEU A 31 -9.13 -1.34 -15.71
N GLY A 32 -9.94 -0.98 -14.71
CA GLY A 32 -10.53 -1.92 -13.77
C GLY A 32 -11.49 -2.95 -14.40
N PRO A 33 -12.01 -3.89 -13.61
CA PRO A 33 -11.77 -4.06 -12.17
C PRO A 33 -10.41 -4.70 -11.88
N PHE A 34 -9.92 -4.45 -10.66
CA PHE A 34 -8.72 -5.08 -10.10
C PHE A 34 -9.10 -5.93 -8.87
N ARG A 35 -8.25 -6.91 -8.55
CA ARG A 35 -8.39 -7.73 -7.35
C ARG A 35 -7.97 -6.89 -6.15
N ASP A 36 -6.69 -6.57 -6.06
CA ASP A 36 -6.12 -5.70 -5.01
C ASP A 36 -5.50 -4.44 -5.63
N HIS A 37 -5.16 -3.46 -4.79
CA HIS A 37 -4.21 -2.41 -5.18
C HIS A 37 -2.98 -2.44 -4.28
N THR A 38 -1.84 -2.05 -4.83
CA THR A 38 -0.58 -1.95 -4.08
C THR A 38 -0.02 -0.54 -4.08
N SER A 39 0.58 -0.17 -2.94
CA SER A 39 1.23 1.12 -2.77
C SER A 39 2.65 0.97 -2.22
N ASN A 40 3.42 2.04 -2.34
CA ASN A 40 4.69 2.26 -1.66
C ASN A 40 4.97 3.77 -1.61
N GLN A 41 6.03 4.18 -0.90
CA GLN A 41 6.35 5.60 -0.72
C GLN A 41 6.65 6.33 -2.05
N ALA A 42 7.26 5.65 -3.03
CA ALA A 42 7.58 6.27 -4.32
C ALA A 42 6.31 6.51 -5.16
N ILE A 43 5.40 5.53 -5.20
CA ILE A 43 4.10 5.67 -5.87
C ILE A 43 3.29 6.80 -5.23
N ALA A 44 3.20 6.85 -3.89
CA ALA A 44 2.50 7.91 -3.19
C ALA A 44 3.12 9.29 -3.46
N TYR A 45 4.44 9.41 -3.42
CA TYR A 45 5.14 10.66 -3.73
C TYR A 45 4.84 11.14 -5.14
N ASN A 46 4.96 10.25 -6.14
CA ASN A 46 4.69 10.58 -7.54
C ASN A 46 3.24 11.02 -7.73
N GLU A 47 2.29 10.31 -7.11
CA GLU A 47 0.87 10.64 -7.18
C GLU A 47 0.59 12.03 -6.57
N LEU A 48 1.02 12.26 -5.33
CA LEU A 48 0.80 13.53 -4.62
C LEU A 48 1.49 14.72 -5.29
N SER A 49 2.56 14.48 -6.05
CA SER A 49 3.31 15.51 -6.77
C SER A 49 2.75 15.82 -8.16
N LYS A 50 1.71 15.10 -8.62
CA LYS A 50 1.08 15.37 -9.91
C LYS A 50 0.51 16.79 -9.96
N THR A 51 0.70 17.44 -11.09
CA THR A 51 0.16 18.77 -11.36
C THR A 51 -0.89 18.74 -12.46
N THR A 52 -1.89 19.60 -12.34
CA THR A 52 -2.84 19.92 -13.41
C THR A 52 -2.17 20.77 -14.49
N SER A 53 -2.85 20.96 -15.62
CA SER A 53 -2.34 21.75 -16.76
C SER A 53 -2.07 23.22 -16.43
N ASP A 54 -2.70 23.78 -15.39
CA ASP A 54 -2.44 25.11 -14.85
C ASP A 54 -1.32 25.15 -13.79
N GLY A 55 -0.61 24.04 -13.58
CA GLY A 55 0.56 23.94 -12.71
C GLY A 55 0.24 23.79 -11.21
N LYS A 56 -1.03 23.63 -10.84
CA LYS A 56 -1.42 23.38 -9.44
C LYS A 56 -1.29 21.91 -9.08
N LEU A 57 -1.18 21.61 -7.79
CA LEU A 57 -1.19 20.23 -7.33
C LEU A 57 -2.57 19.60 -7.54
N HIS A 58 -2.61 18.46 -8.24
CA HIS A 58 -3.84 17.71 -8.48
C HIS A 58 -4.52 17.30 -7.17
N HIS A 59 -3.72 16.91 -6.16
CA HIS A 59 -4.18 16.46 -4.85
C HIS A 59 -4.14 17.54 -3.75
N GLU A 60 -4.17 18.84 -4.11
CA GLU A 60 -4.01 19.95 -3.16
C GLU A 60 -4.97 19.84 -1.95
N LYS A 61 -6.25 19.54 -2.20
CA LYS A 61 -7.24 19.37 -1.12
C LYS A 61 -6.91 18.17 -0.23
N LEU A 62 -6.59 17.02 -0.82
CA LEU A 62 -6.24 15.81 -0.06
C LEU A 62 -5.04 16.06 0.83
N ILE A 63 -4.00 16.73 0.31
CA ILE A 63 -2.79 17.08 1.08
C ILE A 63 -3.15 17.99 2.25
N ARG A 64 -3.82 19.12 1.99
CA ARG A 64 -4.20 20.09 3.02
C ARG A 64 -5.03 19.45 4.12
N ASP A 65 -6.09 18.74 3.75
CA ASP A 65 -6.97 18.09 4.71
C ASP A 65 -6.22 17.01 5.52
N SER A 66 -5.13 16.42 4.98
CA SER A 66 -4.36 15.38 5.67
C SER A 66 -3.43 16.00 6.70
N VAL A 67 -2.86 17.16 6.37
CA VAL A 67 -2.07 17.97 7.30
C VAL A 67 -2.97 18.49 8.44
N GLU A 68 -4.17 18.95 8.14
CA GLU A 68 -5.14 19.38 9.16
C GLU A 68 -5.48 18.23 10.13
N ASP A 69 -5.84 17.07 9.60
CA ASP A 69 -6.11 15.88 10.41
C ASP A 69 -4.90 15.40 11.22
N ALA A 70 -3.70 15.49 10.63
CA ALA A 70 -2.45 15.14 11.28
C ALA A 70 -2.19 16.02 12.51
N HIS A 71 -2.34 17.34 12.38
CA HIS A 71 -2.19 18.29 13.48
C HIS A 71 -3.39 18.29 14.46
N GLY A 72 -4.55 17.80 14.02
CA GLY A 72 -5.76 17.69 14.82
C GLY A 72 -5.88 16.36 15.53
N TRP A 73 -6.81 15.52 15.06
CA TRP A 73 -7.19 14.31 15.78
C TRP A 73 -6.07 13.27 15.85
N ALA A 74 -5.19 13.20 14.85
CA ALA A 74 -4.15 12.18 14.81
C ALA A 74 -3.04 12.49 15.82
N HIS A 75 -2.60 13.75 15.93
CA HIS A 75 -1.62 14.13 16.95
C HIS A 75 -2.18 13.98 18.37
N ALA A 76 -3.48 14.23 18.58
CA ALA A 76 -4.12 13.94 19.86
C ALA A 76 -4.11 12.43 20.19
N ALA A 77 -4.25 11.55 19.20
CA ALA A 77 -4.19 10.10 19.38
C ALA A 77 -2.74 9.56 19.53
N TRP A 78 -1.77 10.19 18.87
CA TRP A 78 -0.36 9.80 18.85
C TRP A 78 0.56 11.00 19.10
N PRO A 79 0.59 11.54 20.34
CA PRO A 79 1.29 12.79 20.65
C PRO A 79 2.80 12.72 20.48
N ASP A 80 3.39 11.53 20.58
CA ASP A 80 4.84 11.32 20.45
C ASP A 80 5.31 11.20 18.98
N ILE A 81 4.38 11.26 18.02
CA ILE A 81 4.69 11.13 16.60
C ILE A 81 4.64 12.50 15.95
N ASP A 82 5.69 12.80 15.18
CA ASP A 82 5.76 14.02 14.38
C ASP A 82 4.51 14.13 13.48
N PRO A 83 3.75 15.24 13.54
CA PRO A 83 2.60 15.47 12.67
C PRO A 83 2.91 15.29 11.17
N ILE A 84 4.14 15.52 10.72
CA ILE A 84 4.52 15.28 9.32
C ILE A 84 4.47 13.78 8.98
N LEU A 85 4.91 12.90 9.89
CA LEU A 85 4.80 11.45 9.68
C LEU A 85 3.35 10.99 9.70
N LEU A 86 2.52 11.58 10.59
CA LEU A 86 1.08 11.32 10.62
C LEU A 86 0.40 11.76 9.32
N ALA A 87 0.76 12.93 8.79
CA ALA A 87 0.24 13.41 7.52
C ALA A 87 0.58 12.45 6.37
N VAL A 88 1.79 11.89 6.34
CA VAL A 88 2.18 10.89 5.33
C VAL A 88 1.33 9.62 5.44
N ASP A 89 1.18 9.05 6.65
CA ASP A 89 0.33 7.87 6.87
C ASP A 89 -1.12 8.16 6.41
N ILE A 90 -1.68 9.32 6.77
CA ILE A 90 -3.04 9.75 6.38
C ILE A 90 -3.17 9.93 4.86
N MET A 91 -2.21 10.56 4.20
CA MET A 91 -2.23 10.74 2.75
C MET A 91 -2.21 9.40 2.01
N MET A 92 -1.36 8.46 2.46
CA MET A 92 -1.32 7.11 1.88
C MET A 92 -2.67 6.39 2.02
N VAL A 93 -3.30 6.46 3.20
CA VAL A 93 -4.64 5.87 3.41
C VAL A 93 -5.68 6.55 2.53
N ARG A 94 -5.71 7.88 2.48
CA ARG A 94 -6.72 8.60 1.68
C ARG A 94 -6.62 8.37 0.19
N LEU A 95 -5.41 8.30 -0.37
CA LEU A 95 -5.24 7.90 -1.77
C LEU A 95 -5.79 6.49 -2.00
N SER A 96 -5.49 5.57 -1.10
CA SER A 96 -5.93 4.18 -1.19
C SER A 96 -7.44 4.01 -1.07
N LEU A 97 -8.10 4.80 -0.20
CA LEU A 97 -9.56 4.79 -0.06
C LEU A 97 -10.30 5.18 -1.35
N GLN A 98 -9.66 5.92 -2.26
CA GLN A 98 -10.26 6.24 -3.57
C GLN A 98 -10.49 4.98 -4.43
N PHE A 99 -9.77 3.89 -4.14
CA PHE A 99 -9.88 2.64 -4.89
C PHE A 99 -11.06 1.75 -4.44
N ILE A 100 -11.79 2.10 -3.37
CA ILE A 100 -12.93 1.31 -2.86
C ILE A 100 -13.90 0.85 -3.98
N PRO A 101 -14.31 1.68 -4.95
CA PRO A 101 -15.25 1.27 -5.98
C PRO A 101 -14.68 0.25 -6.99
N TYR A 102 -13.36 0.11 -7.07
CA TYR A 102 -12.66 -0.59 -8.15
C TYR A 102 -12.00 -1.90 -7.71
N LEU A 103 -12.04 -2.21 -6.40
CA LEU A 103 -11.35 -3.36 -5.81
C LEU A 103 -12.31 -4.35 -5.15
N THR A 104 -12.00 -5.63 -5.31
CA THR A 104 -12.73 -6.74 -4.67
C THR A 104 -11.97 -7.40 -3.53
N GLY A 105 -10.66 -7.16 -3.41
CA GLY A 105 -9.79 -7.72 -2.39
C GLY A 105 -9.15 -6.63 -1.53
N TYR A 106 -7.82 -6.67 -1.39
CA TYR A 106 -7.07 -5.96 -0.37
C TYR A 106 -6.54 -4.58 -0.79
N PHE A 107 -6.33 -3.74 0.23
CA PHE A 107 -5.57 -2.51 0.18
C PHE A 107 -4.17 -2.77 0.74
N HIS A 108 -3.14 -2.84 -0.11
CA HIS A 108 -1.77 -3.11 0.32
C HIS A 108 -1.00 -1.82 0.61
N ILE A 109 -0.79 -1.53 1.90
CA ILE A 109 -0.23 -0.24 2.36
C ILE A 109 1.12 -0.43 3.02
N GLN A 110 2.13 0.25 2.49
CA GLN A 110 3.50 0.08 2.93
C GLN A 110 3.81 0.86 4.21
N THR A 111 4.35 0.17 5.21
CA THR A 111 4.90 0.82 6.42
C THR A 111 6.08 1.73 6.07
N ASN A 112 6.38 2.72 6.92
CA ASN A 112 7.54 3.59 6.78
C ASN A 112 8.85 2.76 6.75
N THR A 113 9.55 2.85 5.62
CA THR A 113 10.76 2.08 5.35
C THR A 113 11.95 2.47 6.22
N HIS A 114 11.91 3.65 6.86
CA HIS A 114 12.92 4.03 7.87
C HIS A 114 12.94 3.05 9.05
N TRP A 115 11.82 2.37 9.33
CA TRP A 115 11.69 1.42 10.44
C TRP A 115 11.87 -0.05 10.04
N SER A 116 12.31 -0.32 8.80
CA SER A 116 12.45 -1.70 8.27
C SER A 116 13.33 -2.63 9.12
N TYR A 117 14.19 -2.08 9.97
CA TYR A 117 15.08 -2.85 10.86
C TYR A 117 14.66 -2.77 12.34
N SER A 118 13.37 -2.50 12.61
CA SER A 118 12.82 -2.46 13.96
C SER A 118 11.44 -3.12 14.00
N VAL A 119 11.37 -4.30 14.64
CA VAL A 119 10.12 -5.05 14.81
C VAL A 119 9.05 -4.17 15.47
N GLU A 120 9.39 -3.55 16.60
CA GLU A 120 8.46 -2.75 17.40
C GLU A 120 7.92 -1.55 16.62
N LYS A 121 8.80 -0.77 15.96
CA LYS A 121 8.37 0.43 15.23
C LYS A 121 7.54 0.08 13.99
N THR A 122 7.89 -1.00 13.28
CA THR A 122 7.10 -1.50 12.14
C THR A 122 5.71 -1.94 12.61
N CYS A 123 5.60 -2.72 13.68
CA CYS A 123 4.30 -3.13 14.22
C CYS A 123 3.45 -1.92 14.65
N LYS A 124 4.03 -0.96 15.37
CA LYS A 124 3.32 0.26 15.79
C LYS A 124 2.83 1.09 14.60
N ASN A 125 3.62 1.18 13.53
CA ASN A 125 3.18 1.88 12.32
C ASN A 125 2.07 1.13 11.59
N ALA A 126 2.17 -0.19 11.47
CA ALA A 126 1.15 -1.05 10.88
C ALA A 126 -0.21 -0.89 11.59
N GLU A 127 -0.20 -0.99 12.92
CA GLU A 127 -1.40 -0.80 13.75
C GLU A 127 -1.99 0.60 13.58
N ARG A 128 -1.14 1.64 13.56
CA ARG A 128 -1.57 3.02 13.30
C ARG A 128 -2.22 3.18 11.93
N ILE A 129 -1.65 2.60 10.87
CA ILE A 129 -2.23 2.65 9.52
C ILE A 129 -3.63 2.03 9.53
N VAL A 130 -3.81 0.86 10.16
CA VAL A 130 -5.12 0.21 10.28
C VAL A 130 -6.12 1.10 11.04
N ASP A 131 -5.69 1.75 12.12
CA ASP A 131 -6.56 2.65 12.88
C ASP A 131 -6.92 3.93 12.11
N ILE A 132 -6.01 4.44 11.28
CA ILE A 132 -6.31 5.56 10.36
C ILE A 132 -7.37 5.13 9.34
N PHE A 133 -7.31 3.93 8.76
CA PHE A 133 -8.38 3.41 7.91
C PHE A 133 -9.73 3.39 8.64
N LYS A 134 -9.78 2.80 9.84
CA LYS A 134 -11.02 2.74 10.64
C LYS A 134 -11.58 4.12 10.93
N LYS A 135 -10.70 5.10 11.17
CA LYS A 135 -11.08 6.48 11.47
C LYS A 135 -11.67 7.18 10.24
N LEU A 136 -11.06 7.00 9.08
CA LEU A 136 -11.43 7.70 7.85
C LEU A 136 -12.58 7.02 7.10
N GLU A 137 -12.68 5.69 7.14
CA GLU A 137 -13.77 4.92 6.54
C GLU A 137 -14.27 3.82 7.50
N PRO A 138 -15.13 4.16 8.47
CA PRO A 138 -15.60 3.22 9.50
C PRO A 138 -16.38 2.02 8.97
N ASN A 139 -16.89 2.07 7.74
CA ASN A 139 -17.65 0.99 7.11
C ASN A 139 -16.76 0.04 6.29
N LEU A 140 -15.48 0.37 6.11
CA LEU A 140 -14.55 -0.53 5.43
C LEU A 140 -14.25 -1.74 6.33
N ASP A 141 -14.42 -2.93 5.77
CA ASP A 141 -13.96 -4.15 6.44
C ASP A 141 -12.43 -4.12 6.57
N THR A 142 -11.94 -3.99 7.81
CA THR A 142 -10.51 -3.92 8.07
C THR A 142 -9.76 -5.21 7.73
N ALA A 143 -10.47 -6.34 7.57
CA ALA A 143 -9.87 -7.55 7.02
C ALA A 143 -9.38 -7.36 5.58
N ARG A 144 -9.83 -6.32 4.87
CA ARG A 144 -9.32 -5.96 3.54
C ARG A 144 -8.04 -5.12 3.59
N ILE A 145 -7.49 -4.80 4.75
CA ILE A 145 -6.25 -4.03 4.85
C ILE A 145 -5.08 -5.02 4.99
N CYS A 146 -4.12 -4.93 4.07
CA CYS A 146 -2.91 -5.75 4.10
C CYS A 146 -1.68 -4.84 4.25
N ILE A 147 -0.90 -5.02 5.30
CA ILE A 147 0.24 -4.17 5.59
C ILE A 147 1.48 -4.70 4.87
N LYS A 148 2.00 -3.90 3.95
CA LYS A 148 3.18 -4.20 3.15
C LYS A 148 4.45 -3.82 3.90
N ILE A 149 5.33 -4.79 4.15
CA ILE A 149 6.51 -4.66 5.01
C ILE A 149 7.74 -5.17 4.24
N PRO A 150 8.85 -4.40 4.19
CA PRO A 150 10.11 -4.88 3.61
C PRO A 150 10.59 -6.16 4.28
N ALA A 151 10.96 -7.17 3.48
CA ALA A 151 11.36 -8.51 3.91
C ALA A 151 12.80 -8.56 4.47
N SER A 152 13.13 -7.66 5.39
CA SER A 152 14.28 -7.80 6.30
C SER A 152 13.99 -8.87 7.37
N TRP A 153 14.99 -9.22 8.17
CA TRP A 153 14.80 -10.14 9.30
C TRP A 153 13.79 -9.60 10.32
N GLU A 154 13.91 -8.33 10.70
CA GLU A 154 12.99 -7.66 11.61
C GLU A 154 11.61 -7.44 10.97
N GLY A 155 11.56 -7.17 9.66
CA GLY A 155 10.33 -7.01 8.90
C GLY A 155 9.50 -8.29 8.89
N ILE A 156 10.11 -9.43 8.55
CA ILE A 156 9.44 -10.73 8.59
C ILE A 156 9.03 -11.11 10.02
N SER A 157 9.85 -10.75 11.01
CA SER A 157 9.49 -10.93 12.43
C SER A 157 8.27 -10.07 12.82
N ALA A 158 8.16 -8.84 12.31
CA ALA A 158 6.99 -7.99 12.49
C ALA A 158 5.75 -8.57 11.79
N CYS A 159 5.90 -9.11 10.57
CA CYS A 159 4.80 -9.81 9.89
C CYS A 159 4.24 -10.94 10.76
N ARG A 160 5.10 -11.80 11.33
CA ARG A 160 4.66 -12.88 12.23
C ARG A 160 3.87 -12.38 13.44
N VAL A 161 4.26 -11.25 14.01
CA VAL A 161 3.54 -10.64 15.15
C VAL A 161 2.18 -10.11 14.72
N LEU A 162 2.12 -9.43 13.58
CA LEU A 162 0.91 -8.80 13.05
C LEU A 162 -0.12 -9.84 12.57
N GLU A 163 0.31 -10.87 11.85
CA GLU A 163 -0.55 -11.96 11.40
C GLU A 163 -1.18 -12.72 12.59
N LYS A 164 -0.41 -12.95 13.66
CA LYS A 164 -0.94 -13.50 14.92
C LYS A 164 -1.98 -12.62 15.60
N LYS A 165 -1.98 -11.32 15.32
CA LYS A 165 -2.99 -10.35 15.79
C LYS A 165 -4.17 -10.21 14.81
N GLY A 166 -4.16 -10.93 13.68
CA GLY A 166 -5.18 -10.84 12.64
C GLY A 166 -5.02 -9.62 11.72
N ILE A 167 -3.83 -9.01 11.67
CA ILE A 167 -3.51 -7.97 10.69
C ILE A 167 -2.76 -8.63 9.54
N HIS A 168 -3.39 -8.68 8.38
CA HIS A 168 -2.80 -9.26 7.18
C HIS A 168 -1.57 -8.50 6.73
N THR A 169 -0.57 -9.22 6.23
CA THR A 169 0.71 -8.66 5.82
C THR A 169 1.17 -9.16 4.45
N LEU A 170 1.88 -8.28 3.74
CA LEU A 170 2.60 -8.58 2.51
C LEU A 170 4.10 -8.39 2.77
N ALA A 171 4.91 -9.43 2.55
CA ALA A 171 6.37 -9.29 2.58
C ALA A 171 6.90 -8.81 1.21
N THR A 172 7.37 -7.57 1.13
CA THR A 172 7.91 -6.93 -0.09
C THR A 172 9.43 -6.86 -0.09
N THR A 173 10.06 -6.25 -1.12
CA THR A 173 11.53 -6.17 -1.29
C THR A 173 12.19 -7.54 -1.13
N MET A 174 11.60 -8.52 -1.80
CA MET A 174 11.99 -9.92 -1.75
C MET A 174 12.76 -10.27 -3.02
N PHE A 175 13.99 -10.75 -2.85
CA PHE A 175 14.96 -10.99 -3.91
C PHE A 175 15.57 -12.40 -3.86
N CYS A 176 15.34 -13.16 -2.78
CA CYS A 176 15.85 -14.51 -2.65
C CYS A 176 14.81 -15.49 -2.07
N MET A 177 15.07 -16.79 -2.25
CA MET A 177 14.17 -17.86 -1.83
C MET A 177 14.07 -17.97 -0.30
N GLU A 178 15.13 -17.60 0.42
CA GLU A 178 15.17 -17.62 1.88
C GLU A 178 14.17 -16.61 2.46
N GLN A 179 14.06 -15.42 1.86
CA GLN A 179 13.04 -14.44 2.24
C GLN A 179 11.63 -14.98 2.00
N ALA A 180 11.39 -15.66 0.87
CA ALA A 180 10.10 -16.26 0.56
C ALA A 180 9.73 -17.38 1.56
N ALA A 181 10.67 -18.27 1.86
CA ALA A 181 10.49 -19.34 2.83
C ALA A 181 10.22 -18.81 4.24
N LEU A 182 10.97 -17.77 4.67
CA LEU A 182 10.77 -17.14 5.97
C LEU A 182 9.44 -16.39 6.05
N ALA A 183 8.99 -15.72 4.98
CA ALA A 183 7.69 -15.08 4.93
C ALA A 183 6.54 -16.11 5.03
N ALA A 184 6.67 -17.25 4.35
CA ALA A 184 5.72 -18.35 4.46
C ALA A 184 5.66 -18.91 5.89
N ASP A 185 6.81 -19.15 6.54
CA ASP A 185 6.88 -19.60 7.94
C ASP A 185 6.35 -18.55 8.93
N ALA A 186 6.51 -17.26 8.62
CA ALA A 186 5.93 -16.17 9.40
C ALA A 186 4.41 -16.07 9.26
N GLY A 187 3.81 -16.75 8.29
CA GLY A 187 2.38 -16.72 8.02
C GLY A 187 1.92 -15.48 7.26
N CYS A 188 2.81 -14.82 6.50
CA CYS A 188 2.42 -13.67 5.68
C CYS A 188 1.29 -14.07 4.71
N THR A 189 0.25 -13.24 4.66
CA THR A 189 -0.89 -13.41 3.74
C THR A 189 -0.44 -13.30 2.28
N TYR A 190 0.51 -12.40 1.99
CA TYR A 190 1.08 -12.19 0.67
C TYR A 190 2.61 -12.11 0.69
N ILE A 191 3.23 -12.35 -0.47
CA ILE A 191 4.63 -12.03 -0.75
C ILE A 191 4.71 -11.28 -2.08
N ALA A 192 5.66 -10.36 -2.21
CA ALA A 192 5.95 -9.64 -3.47
C ALA A 192 7.42 -9.82 -3.87
N PRO A 193 7.77 -10.94 -4.54
CA PRO A 193 9.07 -11.12 -5.16
C PRO A 193 9.28 -10.13 -6.31
N TYR A 194 10.43 -9.46 -6.35
CA TYR A 194 10.73 -8.51 -7.40
C TYR A 194 11.33 -9.26 -8.61
N VAL A 195 10.65 -9.17 -9.76
CA VAL A 195 11.12 -9.78 -11.01
C VAL A 195 12.17 -8.91 -11.71
N ASN A 196 12.11 -7.59 -11.49
CA ASN A 196 13.03 -6.63 -12.09
C ASN A 196 14.01 -6.06 -11.06
N GLU A 197 15.23 -5.78 -11.50
CA GLU A 197 16.19 -5.01 -10.71
C GLU A 197 15.75 -3.54 -10.61
N LEU A 198 16.05 -2.85 -9.50
CA LEU A 198 15.73 -1.42 -9.32
C LEU A 198 16.17 -0.54 -10.51
N LYS A 199 17.25 -0.93 -11.20
CA LYS A 199 17.83 -0.20 -12.33
C LYS A 199 16.83 0.08 -13.45
N VAL A 200 15.84 -0.80 -13.67
CA VAL A 200 14.85 -0.63 -14.76
C VAL A 200 14.00 0.63 -14.62
N HIS A 201 13.92 1.22 -13.43
CA HIS A 201 13.14 2.43 -13.17
C HIS A 201 13.93 3.73 -13.39
N PHE A 202 15.25 3.65 -13.57
CA PHE A 202 16.11 4.84 -13.67
C PHE A 202 16.97 4.87 -14.93
N VAL A 203 17.15 3.73 -15.59
CA VAL A 203 17.97 3.62 -16.80
C VAL A 203 17.05 3.31 -17.98
N PRO A 204 16.92 4.21 -18.97
CA PRO A 204 16.23 3.91 -20.21
C PRO A 204 16.86 2.68 -20.89
N GLY A 205 16.01 1.73 -21.29
CA GLY A 205 16.40 0.55 -22.07
C GLY A 205 16.69 0.88 -23.53
#